data_AF-A0A373Q6U8-F1
#
_entry.id   AF-A0A373Q6U8-F1
#
_cell.length_a   1.000
_cell.length_b   1.000
_cell.length_c   1.000
_cell.angle_alpha   90.00
_cell.angle_beta   90.00
_cell.angle_gamma   90.00
#
_symmetry.space_group_name_H-M   'P 1'
#
loop_
_entity.id
_entity.type
_entity.pdbx_description
1 polymer ?
#
loop_
_entity_poly.entity_id
_entity_poly.type
_entity_poly.pdbx_seq_one_letter_code
_entity_poly.pdbx_strand_id
1 'polypeptide(L)'
;MFRKFSEWAMEYAIKLGYIKKDEQEEYTYGLDLIMSIICTDIIMLAIGLIMKMIPQVIIFGFMYKFIRKYVGGYHCDSALTCLISSSTMCLCVLLAIKYLPYNLGVYIVATVLSIGVLFAISPIEAINKPLEEIEVKVFGKRARIVLCITLVIFGVICAFGLTEMVKTMAISVVDILLFAVMGKIKLLNYKRKKIEQN
;
A
#
# COMPACT_ATOMS: atom_id res chain seq x y z
N MET A 1 14.24 -8.81 7.25
CA MET A 1 15.44 -8.29 6.53
C MET A 1 16.50 -7.80 7.52
N PHE A 2 16.05 -7.22 8.62
CA PHE A 2 16.81 -6.62 9.71
C PHE A 2 16.76 -7.48 10.98
N ARG A 3 16.53 -8.79 10.84
CA ARG A 3 16.27 -9.69 11.98
C ARG A 3 17.43 -9.70 12.99
N LYS A 4 18.67 -9.85 12.53
CA LYS A 4 19.86 -9.81 13.40
C LYS A 4 19.99 -8.51 14.19
N PHE A 5 19.73 -7.37 13.54
CA PHE A 5 19.75 -6.07 14.21
C PHE A 5 18.59 -5.96 15.22
N SER A 6 17.41 -6.43 14.84
CA SER A 6 16.23 -6.38 15.69
C SER A 6 16.39 -7.25 16.94
N GLU A 7 16.94 -8.46 16.79
CA GLU A 7 17.28 -9.36 17.89
C GLU A 7 18.29 -8.72 18.83
N TRP A 8 19.38 -8.17 18.29
CA TRP A 8 20.37 -7.43 19.09
C TRP A 8 19.76 -6.26 19.87
N ALA A 9 18.90 -5.47 19.23
CA ALA A 9 18.24 -4.33 19.88
C ALA A 9 17.29 -4.78 21.00
N MET A 10 16.54 -5.87 20.79
CA MET A 10 15.63 -6.41 21.81
C MET A 10 16.38 -7.06 22.97
N GLU A 11 17.48 -7.78 22.72
CA GLU A 11 18.35 -8.28 23.78
C GLU A 11 18.89 -7.16 24.66
N TYR A 12 19.27 -6.03 24.06
CA TYR A 12 19.72 -4.86 24.80
C TYR A 12 18.58 -4.24 25.63
N ALA A 13 17.37 -4.12 25.06
CA ALA A 13 16.20 -3.61 25.78
C ALA A 13 15.78 -4.51 26.97
N ILE A 14 15.91 -5.83 26.84
CA ILE A 14 15.67 -6.79 27.93
C ILE A 14 16.72 -6.64 29.03
N LYS A 15 18.00 -6.46 28.68
CA LYS A 15 19.07 -6.21 29.66
C LYS A 15 18.84 -4.93 30.46
N LEU A 16 18.20 -3.93 29.87
CA LEU A 16 17.83 -2.68 30.53
C LEU A 16 16.51 -2.77 31.32
N GLY A 17 15.80 -3.90 31.25
CA GLY A 17 14.53 -4.11 31.96
C GLY A 17 13.32 -3.40 31.33
N TYR A 18 13.43 -2.90 30.08
CA TYR A 18 12.32 -2.23 29.39
C TYR A 18 11.29 -3.19 28.81
N ILE A 19 11.69 -4.41 28.47
CA ILE A 19 10.86 -5.43 27.82
C ILE A 19 11.05 -6.75 28.55
N LYS A 20 9.98 -7.53 28.71
CA LYS A 20 10.08 -8.87 29.27
C LYS A 20 10.55 -9.88 28.23
N LYS A 21 11.21 -10.94 28.67
CA LYS A 21 11.80 -11.94 27.76
C LYS A 21 10.76 -12.70 26.93
N ASP A 22 9.56 -12.91 27.47
CA ASP A 22 8.42 -13.55 26.79
C ASP A 22 7.83 -12.68 25.67
N GLU A 23 8.01 -11.35 25.73
CA GLU A 23 7.55 -10.41 24.70
C GLU A 23 8.59 -10.20 23.59
N GLN A 24 9.80 -10.74 23.72
CA GLN A 24 10.94 -10.47 22.82
C GLN A 24 10.60 -10.69 21.34
N GLU A 25 9.89 -11.77 21.02
CA GLU A 25 9.61 -12.13 19.62
C GLU A 25 8.65 -11.15 18.95
N GLU A 26 7.61 -10.72 19.67
CA GLU A 26 6.62 -9.76 19.16
C GLU A 26 7.28 -8.40 18.88
N TYR A 27 8.09 -7.89 19.81
CA TYR A 27 8.83 -6.65 19.60
C TYR A 27 9.90 -6.77 18.50
N THR A 28 10.58 -7.92 18.40
CA THR A 28 11.54 -8.17 17.31
C THR A 28 10.85 -8.12 15.94
N TYR A 29 9.67 -8.72 15.83
CA TYR A 29 8.87 -8.68 14.62
C TYR A 29 8.41 -7.25 14.29
N GLY A 30 7.90 -6.53 15.29
CA GLY A 30 7.49 -5.13 15.13
C GLY A 30 8.63 -4.23 14.63
N LEU A 31 9.84 -4.40 15.19
CA LEU A 31 11.02 -3.65 14.78
C LEU A 31 11.48 -4.02 13.35
N ASP A 32 11.51 -5.31 12.98
CA ASP A 32 11.85 -5.72 11.61
C ASP A 32 10.87 -5.12 10.59
N LEU A 33 9.58 -5.03 10.94
CA LEU A 33 8.54 -4.44 10.12
C LEU A 33 8.74 -2.93 9.96
N ILE A 34 8.94 -2.19 11.05
CA ILE A 34 9.17 -0.74 11.04
C ILE A 34 10.42 -0.41 10.22
N MET A 35 11.52 -1.14 10.43
CA MET A 35 12.76 -0.96 9.67
C MET A 35 12.56 -1.23 8.18
N SER A 36 11.78 -2.25 7.83
CA SER A 36 11.43 -2.54 6.43
C SER A 36 10.63 -1.42 5.78
N ILE A 37 9.69 -0.81 6.51
CA ILE A 37 8.91 0.34 6.03
C ILE A 37 9.82 1.56 5.83
N ILE A 38 10.66 1.89 6.81
CA ILE A 38 11.60 3.03 6.73
C ILE A 38 12.56 2.86 5.56
N CYS A 39 13.13 1.66 5.37
CA CYS A 39 14.02 1.37 4.25
C CYS A 39 13.31 1.54 2.90
N THR A 40 12.06 1.07 2.80
CA THR A 40 11.23 1.25 1.59
C THR A 40 10.99 2.73 1.30
N ASP A 41 10.65 3.52 2.32
CA ASP A 41 10.40 4.96 2.18
C ASP A 41 11.66 5.72 1.74
N ILE A 42 12.82 5.38 2.31
CA ILE A 42 14.11 5.99 1.92
C ILE A 42 14.40 5.69 0.44
N ILE A 43 14.20 4.45 -0.01
CA ILE A 43 14.43 4.07 -1.40
C ILE A 43 13.44 4.80 -2.33
N MET A 44 12.16 4.88 -1.98
CA MET A 44 11.18 5.65 -2.76
C MET A 44 11.55 7.13 -2.85
N LEU A 45 11.98 7.75 -1.76
CA LEU A 45 12.43 9.14 -1.75
C LEU A 45 13.70 9.33 -2.57
N ALA A 46 14.65 8.39 -2.52
CA ALA A 46 15.85 8.43 -3.37
C ALA A 46 15.49 8.36 -4.86
N ILE A 47 14.55 7.51 -5.26
CA ILE A 47 14.03 7.46 -6.64
C ILE A 47 13.41 8.82 -7.01
N GLY A 48 12.57 9.37 -6.13
CA GLY A 48 11.97 10.70 -6.32
C GLY A 48 13.01 11.81 -6.48
N LEU A 49 14.10 11.75 -5.72
CA LEU A 49 15.20 12.72 -5.80
C LEU A 49 15.92 12.63 -7.15
N ILE A 50 16.27 11.41 -7.58
CA ILE A 50 16.93 11.15 -8.87
C ILE A 50 16.06 11.62 -10.03
N MET A 51 14.74 11.39 -9.95
CA MET A 51 13.79 11.80 -10.99
C MET A 51 13.36 13.27 -10.89
N LYS A 52 13.73 13.98 -9.81
CA LYS A 52 13.27 15.34 -9.47
C LYS A 52 11.74 15.44 -9.31
N MET A 53 11.14 14.42 -8.71
CA MET A 53 9.68 14.24 -8.55
C MET A 53 9.30 13.92 -7.09
N ILE A 54 9.96 14.56 -6.12
CA ILE A 54 9.70 14.37 -4.68
C ILE A 54 8.23 14.61 -4.31
N PRO A 55 7.54 15.69 -4.77
CA PRO A 55 6.13 15.89 -4.44
C PRO A 55 5.24 14.72 -4.88
N GLN A 56 5.51 14.16 -6.06
CA GLN A 56 4.77 13.03 -6.60
C GLN A 56 4.98 11.75 -5.78
N VAL A 57 6.21 11.49 -5.32
CA VAL A 57 6.51 10.37 -4.42
C VAL A 57 5.78 10.51 -3.09
N ILE A 58 5.73 11.72 -2.52
CA ILE A 58 5.04 11.97 -1.25
C ILE A 58 3.54 11.69 -1.40
N ILE A 59 2.92 12.23 -2.46
CA ILE A 59 1.49 12.00 -2.75
C ILE A 59 1.22 10.51 -2.98
N PHE A 60 2.01 9.86 -3.84
CA PHE A 60 1.87 8.43 -4.13
C PHE A 60 2.01 7.59 -2.86
N GLY A 61 3.08 7.80 -2.09
CA GLY A 61 3.35 7.04 -0.86
C GLY A 61 2.25 7.21 0.18
N PHE A 62 1.75 8.44 0.36
CA PHE A 62 0.64 8.71 1.28
C PHE A 62 -0.65 8.00 0.84
N MET A 63 -1.04 8.16 -0.42
CA MET A 63 -2.25 7.52 -0.97
C MET A 63 -2.15 6.00 -0.90
N TYR A 64 -1.02 5.44 -1.32
CA TYR A 64 -0.76 4.00 -1.31
C TYR A 64 -0.92 3.44 0.10
N LYS A 65 -0.25 4.01 1.10
CA LYS A 65 -0.34 3.54 2.49
C LYS A 65 -1.74 3.71 3.07
N PHE A 66 -2.38 4.85 2.86
CA PHE A 66 -3.63 5.18 3.51
C PHE A 66 -4.83 4.41 2.94
N ILE A 67 -4.90 4.28 1.62
CA ILE A 67 -5.98 3.53 0.95
C ILE A 67 -5.77 2.03 1.16
N ARG A 68 -4.56 1.52 0.90
CA ARG A 68 -4.25 0.08 1.01
C ARG A 68 -4.43 -0.46 2.42
N LYS A 69 -4.25 0.36 3.46
CA LYS A 69 -4.52 -0.03 4.86
C LYS A 69 -5.93 -0.59 5.07
N TYR A 70 -6.92 -0.09 4.34
CA TYR A 70 -8.32 -0.51 4.51
C TYR A 70 -8.85 -1.33 3.33
N VAL A 71 -8.38 -1.03 2.11
CA VAL A 71 -8.72 -1.81 0.91
C VAL A 71 -8.11 -3.21 0.96
N GLY A 72 -6.91 -3.35 1.53
CA GLY A 72 -6.09 -4.56 1.40
C GLY A 72 -5.39 -4.61 0.04
N GLY A 73 -4.95 -5.82 -0.36
CA GLY A 73 -4.35 -6.05 -1.67
C GLY A 73 -3.30 -7.15 -1.63
N TYR A 74 -2.45 -7.20 -2.65
CA TYR A 74 -1.43 -8.23 -2.77
C TYR A 74 -0.36 -8.08 -1.68
N HIS A 75 -0.13 -9.12 -0.88
CA HIS A 75 0.97 -9.18 0.07
C HIS A 75 2.06 -10.11 -0.46
N CYS A 76 3.29 -9.59 -0.47
CA CYS A 76 4.48 -10.35 -0.78
C CYS A 76 4.84 -11.28 0.38
N ASP A 77 5.45 -12.42 0.05
CA ASP A 77 5.72 -13.47 1.03
C ASP A 77 6.98 -13.17 1.88
N SER A 78 7.76 -12.14 1.52
CA SER A 78 8.93 -11.69 2.30
C SER A 78 9.12 -10.17 2.28
N ALA A 79 9.80 -9.63 3.29
CA ALA A 79 10.13 -8.21 3.38
C ALA A 79 11.00 -7.73 2.20
N LEU A 80 11.94 -8.55 1.73
CA LEU A 80 12.80 -8.22 0.59
C LEU A 80 12.01 -8.14 -0.71
N THR A 81 11.10 -9.08 -0.96
CA THR A 81 10.25 -9.04 -2.15
C THR A 81 9.25 -7.87 -2.09
N CYS A 82 8.77 -7.51 -0.90
CA CYS A 82 7.97 -6.30 -0.69
C CYS A 82 8.76 -5.03 -1.03
N LEU A 83 10.02 -4.94 -0.57
CA LEU A 83 10.88 -3.79 -0.84
C LEU A 83 11.12 -3.62 -2.34
N ILE A 84 11.53 -4.69 -3.02
CA ILE A 84 11.82 -4.68 -4.46
C ILE A 84 10.55 -4.30 -5.23
N SER A 85 9.43 -4.98 -4.99
CA SER A 85 8.17 -4.71 -5.70
C SER A 85 7.66 -3.29 -5.46
N SER A 86 7.69 -2.77 -4.23
CA SER A 86 7.24 -1.41 -3.93
C SER A 86 8.14 -0.35 -4.58
N SER A 87 9.46 -0.60 -4.61
CA SER A 87 10.41 0.30 -5.26
C SER A 87 10.26 0.32 -6.78
N THR A 88 10.07 -0.86 -7.39
CA THR A 88 9.77 -0.97 -8.82
C THR A 88 8.48 -0.26 -9.18
N MET A 89 7.42 -0.41 -8.38
CA MET A 89 6.14 0.25 -8.65
C MET A 89 6.22 1.76 -8.47
N CYS A 90 6.94 2.25 -7.45
CA CYS A 90 7.23 3.68 -7.34
C CYS A 90 7.90 4.21 -8.62
N LEU A 91 8.90 3.51 -9.16
CA LEU A 91 9.55 3.89 -10.41
C LEU A 91 8.56 3.87 -11.59
N CYS A 92 7.75 2.82 -11.73
CA CYS A 92 6.73 2.72 -12.79
C CYS A 92 5.70 3.85 -12.71
N VAL A 93 5.21 4.19 -11.52
CA VAL A 93 4.28 5.31 -11.29
C VAL A 93 4.91 6.63 -11.71
N LEU A 94 6.15 6.91 -11.30
CA LEU A 94 6.82 8.16 -11.68
C LEU A 94 7.10 8.23 -13.19
N LEU A 95 7.47 7.12 -13.83
CA LEU A 95 7.62 7.05 -15.28
C LEU A 95 6.28 7.28 -15.99
N ALA A 96 5.19 6.71 -15.50
CA ALA A 96 3.85 6.94 -16.02
C ALA A 96 3.43 8.41 -15.88
N ILE A 97 3.69 9.03 -14.72
CA ILE A 97 3.45 10.46 -14.50
C ILE A 97 4.31 11.30 -15.45
N LYS A 98 5.55 10.91 -15.73
CA LYS A 98 6.43 11.71 -16.60
C LYS A 98 6.09 11.59 -18.08
N TYR A 99 5.73 10.40 -18.55
CA TYR A 99 5.70 10.10 -19.99
C TYR A 99 4.31 9.88 -20.58
N LEU A 100 3.28 9.58 -19.80
CA LEU A 100 1.92 9.42 -20.36
C LEU A 100 1.35 10.79 -20.77
N PRO A 101 1.01 11.01 -22.05
CA PRO A 101 0.56 12.30 -22.56
C PRO A 101 -0.99 12.36 -22.66
N TYR A 102 -1.70 11.73 -21.74
CA TYR A 102 -3.16 11.71 -21.80
C TYR A 102 -3.76 13.06 -21.38
N ASN A 103 -4.95 13.36 -21.90
CA ASN A 103 -5.70 14.54 -21.49
C ASN A 103 -6.33 14.35 -20.10
N LEU A 104 -6.79 15.45 -19.50
CA LEU A 104 -7.40 15.47 -18.17
C LEU A 104 -8.62 14.52 -18.06
N GLY A 105 -9.43 14.41 -19.11
CA GLY A 105 -10.61 13.55 -19.13
C GLY A 105 -10.28 12.07 -18.93
N VAL A 106 -9.19 11.58 -19.53
CA VAL A 106 -8.73 10.20 -19.34
C VAL A 106 -8.36 9.94 -17.88
N TYR A 107 -7.66 10.86 -17.21
CA TYR A 107 -7.31 10.70 -15.79
C TYR A 107 -8.53 10.72 -14.87
N ILE A 108 -9.52 11.55 -15.18
CA ILE A 108 -10.79 11.59 -14.43
C ILE A 108 -11.52 10.25 -14.57
N VAL A 109 -11.71 9.77 -15.80
CA VAL A 109 -12.40 8.49 -16.06
C VAL A 109 -11.66 7.33 -15.40
N ALA A 110 -10.33 7.26 -15.55
CA ALA A 110 -9.52 6.22 -14.92
C ALA A 110 -9.66 6.22 -13.39
N THR A 111 -9.70 7.40 -12.77
CA THR A 111 -9.85 7.54 -11.31
C THR A 111 -11.23 7.07 -10.85
N VAL A 112 -12.30 7.54 -11.50
CA VAL A 112 -13.68 7.19 -11.14
C VAL A 112 -13.92 5.69 -11.29
N LEU A 113 -13.48 5.10 -12.41
CA LEU A 113 -13.59 3.65 -12.63
C LEU A 113 -12.79 2.87 -11.58
N SER A 114 -11.56 3.31 -11.28
CA SER A 114 -10.71 2.62 -10.32
C SER A 114 -11.28 2.67 -8.91
N ILE A 115 -11.78 3.84 -8.48
CA ILE A 115 -12.47 3.97 -7.19
C ILE A 115 -13.73 3.11 -7.16
N GLY A 116 -14.51 3.06 -8.24
CA GLY A 116 -15.70 2.21 -8.32
C GLY A 116 -15.38 0.72 -8.14
N VAL A 117 -14.34 0.22 -8.82
CA VAL A 117 -13.90 -1.17 -8.65
C VAL A 117 -13.37 -1.42 -7.24
N LEU A 118 -12.53 -0.52 -6.71
CA LEU A 118 -12.03 -0.59 -5.34
C LEU A 118 -13.18 -0.65 -4.32
N PHE A 119 -14.23 0.13 -4.53
CA PHE A 119 -15.41 0.15 -3.67
C PHE A 119 -16.13 -1.22 -3.65
N ALA A 120 -16.17 -1.91 -4.79
CA ALA A 120 -16.83 -3.21 -4.92
C ALA A 120 -16.01 -4.38 -4.34
N ILE A 121 -14.68 -4.33 -4.46
CA ILE A 121 -13.81 -5.46 -4.05
C ILE A 121 -13.29 -5.37 -2.62
N SER A 122 -13.39 -4.20 -1.97
CA SER A 122 -12.87 -3.95 -0.62
C SER A 122 -13.82 -4.40 0.50
N PRO A 123 -13.30 -4.91 1.64
CA PRO A 123 -11.88 -5.12 1.94
C PRO A 123 -11.41 -6.47 1.40
N ILE A 124 -10.13 -6.56 1.01
CA ILE A 124 -9.49 -7.79 0.57
C ILE A 124 -8.74 -8.41 1.76
N GLU A 125 -9.16 -9.61 2.17
CA GLU A 125 -8.51 -10.40 3.21
C GLU A 125 -7.09 -10.82 2.80
N ALA A 126 -6.15 -10.78 3.74
CA ALA A 126 -4.83 -11.38 3.55
C ALA A 126 -4.92 -12.89 3.81
N ILE A 127 -4.30 -13.71 2.95
CA ILE A 127 -4.31 -15.19 3.09
C ILE A 127 -3.72 -15.62 4.45
N ASN A 128 -2.64 -14.95 4.87
CA ASN A 128 -1.91 -15.28 6.11
C ASN A 128 -2.54 -14.62 7.35
N LYS A 129 -3.55 -13.78 7.17
CA LYS A 129 -4.31 -13.13 8.25
C LYS A 129 -5.76 -12.96 7.79
N PRO A 130 -6.54 -14.06 7.75
CA PRO A 130 -7.96 -13.98 7.43
C PRO A 130 -8.65 -13.06 8.44
N LEU A 131 -9.56 -12.22 7.95
CA LEU A 131 -10.27 -11.27 8.79
C LEU A 131 -11.46 -11.96 9.46
N GLU A 132 -11.72 -11.62 10.71
CA GLU A 132 -12.96 -11.99 11.37
C GLU A 132 -14.16 -11.23 10.77
N GLU A 133 -15.38 -11.73 10.95
CA GLU A 133 -16.59 -11.09 10.38
C GLU A 133 -16.75 -9.62 10.79
N ILE A 134 -16.39 -9.32 12.04
CA ILE A 134 -16.42 -7.95 12.56
C ILE A 134 -15.38 -7.06 11.88
N GLU A 135 -14.18 -7.60 11.63
CA GLU A 135 -13.11 -6.90 10.94
C GLU A 135 -13.47 -6.62 9.48
N VAL A 136 -14.07 -7.58 8.77
CA VAL A 136 -14.55 -7.39 7.39
C VAL A 136 -15.55 -6.21 7.32
N LYS A 137 -16.49 -6.14 8.27
CA LYS A 137 -17.47 -5.03 8.33
C LYS A 137 -16.78 -3.69 8.60
N VAL A 138 -15.86 -3.65 9.58
CA VAL A 138 -15.16 -2.41 9.98
C VAL A 138 -14.21 -1.92 8.88
N PHE A 139 -13.34 -2.78 8.36
CA PHE A 139 -12.41 -2.44 7.28
C PHE A 139 -13.15 -2.07 6.01
N GLY A 140 -14.24 -2.77 5.66
CA GLY A 140 -15.06 -2.42 4.51
C GLY A 140 -15.71 -1.04 4.62
N LYS A 141 -16.26 -0.69 5.80
CA LYS A 141 -16.81 0.66 6.04
C LYS A 141 -15.71 1.72 5.94
N ARG A 142 -14.55 1.49 6.55
CA ARG A 142 -13.42 2.43 6.52
C ARG A 142 -12.85 2.60 5.11
N ALA A 143 -12.72 1.52 4.34
CA ALA A 143 -12.29 1.56 2.95
C ALA A 143 -13.20 2.47 2.11
N ARG A 144 -14.52 2.31 2.22
CA ARG A 144 -15.50 3.16 1.54
C ARG A 144 -15.37 4.64 1.94
N ILE A 145 -15.26 4.93 3.24
CA ILE A 145 -15.05 6.30 3.73
C ILE A 145 -13.78 6.91 3.12
N VAL A 146 -12.68 6.18 3.15
CA VAL A 146 -11.40 6.64 2.61
C VAL A 146 -11.48 6.88 1.10
N LEU A 147 -12.11 5.99 0.35
CA LEU A 147 -12.32 6.15 -1.09
C LEU A 147 -13.20 7.37 -1.42
N CYS A 148 -14.27 7.61 -0.65
CA CYS A 148 -15.09 8.81 -0.79
C CYS A 148 -14.28 10.09 -0.51
N ILE A 149 -13.47 10.10 0.56
CA ILE A 149 -12.58 11.23 0.87
C ILE A 149 -11.59 11.45 -0.28
N THR A 150 -10.98 10.39 -0.80
CA THR A 150 -10.08 10.48 -1.97
C THR A 150 -10.78 11.07 -3.18
N LEU A 151 -12.01 10.66 -3.47
CA LEU A 151 -12.80 11.20 -4.58
C LEU A 151 -13.13 12.68 -4.41
N VAL A 152 -13.48 13.11 -3.19
CA VAL A 152 -13.73 14.53 -2.87
C VAL A 152 -12.46 15.37 -3.05
N ILE A 153 -11.33 14.93 -2.48
CA ILE A 153 -10.04 15.62 -2.62
C ILE A 153 -9.66 15.72 -4.11
N PHE A 154 -9.82 14.63 -4.87
CA PHE A 154 -9.56 14.61 -6.30
C PHE A 154 -10.42 15.63 -7.05
N GLY A 155 -11.73 15.67 -6.78
CA GLY A 155 -12.65 16.64 -7.39
C GLY A 155 -12.29 18.09 -7.08
N VAL A 156 -11.88 18.38 -5.84
CA VAL A 156 -11.39 19.72 -5.45
C VAL A 156 -10.15 20.10 -6.24
N ILE A 157 -9.16 19.21 -6.34
CA ILE A 157 -7.91 19.45 -7.09
C ILE A 157 -8.20 19.65 -8.59
N CYS A 158 -9.16 18.91 -9.15
CA CYS A 158 -9.65 19.13 -10.51
C CYS A 158 -10.26 20.53 -10.68
N ALA A 159 -11.09 20.98 -9.75
CA ALA A 159 -11.73 22.30 -9.81
C ALA A 159 -10.73 23.47 -9.73
N PHE A 160 -9.61 23.29 -9.02
CA PHE A 160 -8.52 24.26 -8.95
C PHE A 160 -7.54 24.19 -10.15
N GLY A 161 -7.73 23.27 -11.09
CA GLY A 161 -6.89 23.15 -12.28
C GLY A 161 -5.46 22.64 -12.01
N LEU A 162 -5.24 21.95 -10.88
CA LEU A 162 -3.92 21.44 -10.49
C LEU A 162 -3.58 20.13 -11.23
N THR A 163 -3.36 20.22 -12.54
CA THR A 163 -3.24 19.07 -13.45
C THR A 163 -2.18 18.04 -13.07
N GLU A 164 -1.01 18.47 -12.61
CA GLU A 164 0.07 17.56 -12.17
C GLU A 164 -0.34 16.73 -10.94
N MET A 165 -1.09 17.33 -10.01
CA MET A 165 -1.61 16.62 -8.84
C MET A 165 -2.72 15.65 -9.25
N VAL A 166 -3.61 16.06 -10.16
CA VAL A 166 -4.65 15.16 -10.74
C VAL A 166 -4.01 13.94 -11.37
N LYS A 167 -2.99 14.14 -12.22
CA LYS A 167 -2.24 13.06 -12.88
C LYS A 167 -1.61 12.11 -11.87
N THR A 168 -0.95 12.66 -10.85
CA THR A 168 -0.30 11.89 -9.78
C THR A 168 -1.33 11.05 -9.01
N MET A 169 -2.45 11.64 -8.59
CA MET A 169 -3.50 10.93 -7.87
C MET A 169 -4.13 9.84 -8.73
N ALA A 170 -4.46 10.14 -9.99
CA ALA A 170 -5.09 9.19 -10.89
C ALA A 170 -4.22 7.93 -11.10
N ILE A 171 -2.94 8.12 -11.40
CA ILE A 171 -2.00 7.02 -11.59
C ILE A 171 -1.80 6.24 -10.28
N SER A 172 -1.75 6.93 -9.14
CA SER A 172 -1.65 6.29 -7.82
C SER A 172 -2.86 5.39 -7.52
N VAL A 173 -4.08 5.86 -7.80
CA VAL A 173 -5.31 5.08 -7.60
C VAL A 173 -5.34 3.86 -8.53
N VAL A 174 -4.90 4.02 -9.79
CA VAL A 174 -4.79 2.90 -10.73
C VAL A 174 -3.79 1.86 -10.22
N ASP A 175 -2.61 2.26 -9.74
CA ASP A 175 -1.64 1.35 -9.13
C ASP A 175 -2.24 0.58 -7.94
N ILE A 176 -2.91 1.29 -7.04
CA ILE A 176 -3.60 0.67 -5.89
C ILE A 176 -4.66 -0.33 -6.34
N LEU A 177 -5.43 -0.01 -7.40
CA LEU A 177 -6.37 -0.95 -8.01
C LEU A 177 -5.66 -2.21 -8.51
N LEU A 178 -4.54 -2.08 -9.22
CA LEU A 178 -3.79 -3.23 -9.73
C LEU A 178 -3.37 -4.16 -8.57
N PHE A 179 -2.81 -3.60 -7.49
CA PHE A 179 -2.46 -4.36 -6.29
C PHE A 179 -3.67 -5.01 -5.61
N ALA A 180 -4.81 -4.32 -5.57
CA ALA A 180 -6.04 -4.85 -5.02
C ALA A 180 -6.55 -6.04 -5.85
N VAL A 181 -6.60 -5.90 -7.16
CA VAL A 181 -7.01 -6.98 -8.08
C VAL A 181 -6.06 -8.17 -7.99
N MET A 182 -4.75 -7.95 -8.01
CA MET A 182 -3.75 -9.02 -7.82
C MET A 182 -3.94 -9.76 -6.49
N GLY A 183 -4.21 -9.02 -5.41
CA GLY A 183 -4.50 -9.59 -4.10
C GLY A 183 -5.77 -10.44 -4.10
N LYS A 184 -6.84 -9.93 -4.73
CA LYS A 184 -8.11 -10.66 -4.86
C LYS A 184 -7.94 -11.94 -5.66
N ILE A 185 -7.21 -11.91 -6.78
CA ILE A 185 -6.92 -13.10 -7.60
C ILE A 185 -6.12 -14.13 -6.79
N LYS A 186 -5.06 -13.71 -6.07
CA LYS A 186 -4.26 -14.61 -5.21
C LYS A 186 -5.16 -15.28 -4.16
N LEU A 187 -6.06 -14.53 -3.52
CA LEU A 187 -7.00 -15.04 -2.52
C LEU A 187 -8.00 -16.06 -3.10
N LEU A 188 -8.59 -15.77 -4.27
CA LEU A 188 -9.54 -16.69 -4.92
C LEU A 188 -8.86 -18.01 -5.32
N ASN A 189 -7.64 -17.93 -5.88
CA ASN A 189 -6.86 -19.12 -6.24
C ASN A 189 -6.51 -19.97 -5.01
N TYR A 190 -6.19 -19.33 -3.88
CA TYR A 190 -5.96 -20.03 -2.62
C TYR A 190 -7.23 -20.74 -2.11
N LYS A 191 -8.38 -20.05 -2.08
CA LYS A 191 -9.65 -20.65 -1.65
C LYS A 191 -10.05 -21.83 -2.55
N ARG A 192 -9.84 -21.74 -3.87
CA ARG A 192 -10.10 -22.82 -4.83
C ARG A 192 -9.25 -24.07 -4.53
N LYS A 193 -7.93 -23.92 -4.40
CA LYS A 193 -7.03 -25.05 -4.09
C LYS A 193 -7.37 -25.75 -2.77
N LYS A 194 -7.81 -24.98 -1.76
CA LYS A 194 -8.23 -25.54 -0.47
C LYS A 194 -9.52 -26.37 -0.57
N ILE A 195 -10.43 -26.00 -1.47
CA ILE A 195 -11.66 -26.79 -1.73
C ILE A 195 -11.31 -28.08 -2.50
N GLU A 196 -10.39 -28.02 -3.48
CA GLU A 196 -9.96 -29.19 -4.26
C GLU A 196 -9.18 -30.23 -3.43
N GLN A 197 -8.68 -29.87 -2.23
CA GLN A 197 -7.92 -30.73 -1.33
C GLN A 197 -8.76 -31.34 -0.18
N ASN A 198 -10.01 -30.91 -0.01
CA ASN A 198 -10.95 -31.40 1.00
C ASN A 198 -12.00 -32.32 0.34
#